data_AF-A0AAU8ZMS0-F1
#
_entry.id   AF-A0AAU8ZMS0-F1
#
_cell.length_a   1.000
_cell.length_b   1.000
_cell.length_c   1.000
_cell.angle_alpha   90.00
_cell.angle_beta   90.00
_cell.angle_gamma   90.00
#
_symmetry.space_group_name_H-M   'P 1'
#
loop_
_entity.id
_entity.type
_entity.pdbx_description
1 polymer ?
#
loop_
_entity_poly.entity_id
_entity_poly.type
_entity_poly.pdbx_seq_one_letter_code
_entity_poly.pdbx_strand_id
1 'polypeptide(L)'
;MTNPMQMPEYQCHKRVRALKIKRIDYGYRDADKGNPSWVCEIVPEDDNYPAIEVSAEYVKKHNPQAGGYYVVYENGYTSFSPADVFESGYTPCRDN
;
A
#
# COMPACT_ATOMS: atom_id res chain seq x y z
N MET A 1 -5.40 19.66 20.46
CA MET A 1 -5.55 19.68 18.99
C MET A 1 -5.14 18.30 18.50
N THR A 2 -6.11 17.47 18.16
CA THR A 2 -5.91 16.03 17.89
C THR A 2 -5.32 15.90 16.49
N ASN A 3 -4.01 15.72 16.39
CA ASN A 3 -3.32 15.54 15.11
C ASN A 3 -3.71 14.15 14.57
N PRO A 4 -4.48 14.04 13.47
CA PRO A 4 -4.81 12.73 12.92
C PRO A 4 -3.51 12.03 12.54
N MET A 5 -3.34 10.79 13.01
CA MET A 5 -2.17 9.92 12.82
C MET A 5 -1.67 9.96 11.37
N GLN A 6 -0.69 10.83 11.10
CA GLN A 6 -0.11 10.98 9.77
C GLN A 6 0.65 9.70 9.43
N MET A 7 0.32 9.12 8.28
CA MET A 7 1.04 7.98 7.69
C MET A 7 2.55 8.25 7.72
N PRO A 8 3.39 7.25 8.04
CA PRO A 8 4.84 7.43 7.95
C PRO A 8 5.21 7.84 6.51
N GLU A 9 5.68 9.09 6.40
CA GLU A 9 6.11 9.70 5.14
C GLU A 9 7.61 9.42 4.95
N TYR A 10 7.95 8.87 3.80
CA TYR A 10 9.31 8.60 3.37
C TYR A 10 9.68 9.62 2.29
N GLN A 11 10.86 10.21 2.40
CA GLN A 11 11.35 11.23 1.46
C GLN A 11 12.73 10.83 0.95
N CYS A 12 12.81 10.47 -0.34
CA CYS A 12 14.08 10.37 -1.05
C CYS A 12 14.20 11.55 -2.03
N HIS A 13 13.33 11.63 -3.05
CA HIS A 13 13.24 12.77 -3.99
C HIS A 13 11.83 13.39 -4.11
N LYS A 14 10.80 12.67 -3.68
CA LYS A 14 9.40 13.11 -3.55
C LYS A 14 8.86 12.53 -2.25
N ARG A 15 7.86 13.18 -1.64
CA ARG A 15 7.17 12.65 -0.45
C ARG A 15 6.27 11.49 -0.87
N VAL A 16 6.46 10.35 -0.23
CA VAL A 16 5.65 9.15 -0.45
C VAL A 16 5.26 8.57 0.89
N ARG A 17 4.12 7.89 0.93
CA ARG A 17 3.65 7.17 2.11
C ARG A 17 3.84 5.69 1.84
N ALA A 18 4.48 4.96 2.74
CA ALA A 18 4.69 3.53 2.55
C ALA A 18 4.11 2.75 3.73
N LEU A 19 3.34 1.70 3.42
CA LEU A 19 2.73 0.82 4.40
C LEU A 19 3.24 -0.60 4.18
N LYS A 20 3.72 -1.24 5.24
CA LYS A 20 4.16 -2.63 5.17
C LYS A 20 2.96 -3.55 5.07
N ILE A 21 2.98 -4.45 4.10
CA ILE A 21 1.89 -5.39 3.83
C ILE A 21 2.11 -6.63 4.68
N LYS A 22 1.15 -6.95 5.56
CA LYS A 22 1.20 -8.18 6.36
C LYS A 22 0.67 -9.38 5.59
N ARG A 23 -0.45 -9.20 4.90
CA ARG A 23 -1.09 -10.21 4.06
C ARG A 23 -1.95 -9.55 2.99
N ILE A 24 -2.30 -10.32 1.97
CA ILE A 24 -3.17 -9.89 0.89
C ILE A 24 -4.34 -10.86 0.87
N ASP A 25 -5.54 -10.34 0.99
CA ASP A 25 -6.77 -11.10 0.87
C ASP A 25 -7.32 -10.96 -0.54
N TYR A 26 -7.69 -12.07 -1.16
CA TYR A 26 -8.22 -12.08 -2.53
C TYR A 26 -9.72 -12.26 -2.43
N GLY A 27 -10.43 -11.15 -2.61
CA GLY A 27 -11.87 -11.09 -2.55
C GLY A 27 -12.49 -11.22 -3.93
N TYR A 28 -13.71 -11.73 -3.93
CA TYR A 28 -14.59 -11.59 -5.06
C TYR A 28 -15.66 -10.57 -4.69
N ARG A 29 -15.75 -9.47 -5.44
CA ARG A 29 -16.84 -8.52 -5.25
C ARG A 29 -17.88 -8.73 -6.34
N ASP A 30 -19.10 -9.05 -5.91
CA ASP A 30 -20.26 -9.06 -6.77
C ASP A 30 -20.54 -7.61 -7.16
N ALA A 31 -20.00 -7.17 -8.30
CA ALA A 31 -20.46 -5.92 -8.87
C ALA A 31 -21.95 -6.14 -9.24
N ASP A 32 -22.82 -5.28 -8.72
CA ASP A 32 -24.29 -5.25 -8.92
C ASP A 32 -24.74 -5.38 -10.41
N LYS A 33 -23.80 -5.28 -11.35
CA LYS A 33 -23.96 -5.52 -12.80
C LYS A 33 -23.33 -6.82 -13.32
N GLY A 34 -23.38 -7.92 -12.57
CA GLY A 34 -23.11 -9.27 -13.09
C GLY A 34 -21.70 -9.49 -13.68
N ASN A 35 -20.76 -8.59 -13.38
CA ASN A 35 -19.38 -8.71 -13.79
C ASN A 35 -18.54 -9.05 -12.56
N PRO A 36 -18.14 -10.34 -12.41
CA PRO A 36 -17.05 -10.72 -11.54
C PRO A 36 -15.89 -9.72 -11.58
N SER A 37 -15.71 -8.89 -10.55
CA SER A 37 -14.47 -8.11 -10.45
C SER A 37 -13.64 -8.69 -9.32
N TRP A 38 -12.49 -9.22 -9.70
CA TRP A 38 -11.47 -9.64 -8.75
C TRP A 38 -10.96 -8.39 -8.03
N VAL A 39 -11.21 -8.34 -6.73
CA VAL A 39 -10.68 -7.29 -5.85
C VAL A 39 -9.63 -7.91 -4.96
N CYS A 40 -8.63 -7.14 -4.58
CA CYS A 40 -7.61 -7.61 -3.66
C CYS A 40 -7.53 -6.61 -2.52
N GLU A 41 -7.61 -7.10 -1.29
CA GLU A 41 -7.52 -6.29 -0.10
C GLU A 41 -6.12 -6.44 0.49
N ILE A 42 -5.36 -5.35 0.49
CA ILE A 42 -4.03 -5.32 1.08
C ILE A 42 -4.20 -5.02 2.56
N VAL A 43 -3.89 -5.99 3.41
CA VAL A 43 -3.93 -5.83 4.86
C VAL A 43 -2.55 -5.35 5.34
N PRO A 44 -2.43 -4.09 5.78
CA PRO A 44 -1.18 -3.59 6.33
C PRO A 44 -0.83 -4.29 7.66
N GLU A 45 0.44 -4.24 8.05
CA GLU A 45 0.92 -4.74 9.36
C GLU A 45 0.48 -3.84 10.51
N ASP A 46 0.37 -2.54 10.25
CA ASP A 46 -0.20 -1.56 11.15
C ASP A 46 -1.72 -1.68 11.22
N ASP A 47 -2.24 -2.10 12.38
CA ASP A 47 -3.68 -2.16 12.69
C ASP A 47 -4.35 -0.76 12.69
N ASN A 48 -3.52 0.30 12.73
CA ASN A 48 -3.98 1.68 12.60
C ASN A 48 -4.52 2.03 11.19
N TYR A 49 -4.23 1.20 10.18
CA TYR A 49 -4.67 1.45 8.81
C TYR A 49 -5.70 0.42 8.36
N PRO A 50 -6.83 0.86 7.78
CA PRO A 50 -7.78 -0.06 7.17
C PRO A 50 -7.13 -0.77 5.98
N ALA A 51 -7.65 -1.96 5.68
CA ALA A 51 -7.21 -2.71 4.53
C ALA A 51 -7.54 -1.94 3.22
N ILE A 52 -6.61 -1.96 2.28
CA ILE A 52 -6.71 -1.18 1.04
C ILE A 52 -7.23 -2.06 -0.08
N GLU A 53 -8.44 -1.77 -0.56
CA GLU A 53 -8.98 -2.40 -1.77
C GLU A 53 -8.19 -1.91 -3.00
N VAL A 54 -7.60 -2.85 -3.74
CA VAL A 54 -6.94 -2.62 -5.01
C VAL A 54 -7.56 -3.48 -6.11
N SER A 55 -7.53 -2.98 -7.33
CA SER A 55 -8.04 -3.69 -8.50
C SER A 55 -7.12 -4.84 -8.90
N ALA A 56 -7.67 -5.90 -9.51
CA ALA A 56 -6.87 -6.99 -10.07
C ALA A 56 -5.82 -6.52 -11.09
N GLU A 57 -6.06 -5.45 -11.83
CA GLU A 57 -5.06 -4.86 -12.74
C GLU A 57 -3.81 -4.37 -12.01
N TYR A 58 -4.00 -3.79 -10.83
CA TYR A 58 -2.90 -3.37 -9.97
C TYR A 58 -2.11 -4.59 -9.51
N VAL A 59 -2.78 -5.63 -9.04
CA VAL A 59 -2.13 -6.88 -8.61
C VAL A 59 -1.39 -7.54 -9.77
N LYS A 60 -1.98 -7.59 -10.96
CA LYS A 60 -1.34 -8.17 -12.14
C LYS A 60 -0.09 -7.40 -12.57
N LYS A 61 -0.12 -6.07 -12.46
CA LYS A 61 0.99 -5.19 -12.85
C LYS A 61 2.10 -5.14 -11.80
N HIS A 62 1.74 -5.06 -10.52
CA HIS A 62 2.66 -4.80 -9.41
C HIS A 62 3.00 -6.03 -8.59
N ASN A 63 2.23 -7.13 -8.72
CA ASN A 63 2.38 -8.39 -7.98
C ASN A 63 2.73 -8.16 -6.50
N PRO A 64 1.86 -7.46 -5.73
CA PRO A 64 2.10 -7.24 -4.32
C PRO A 64 2.25 -8.59 -3.61
N GLN A 65 3.21 -8.64 -2.69
CA GLN A 65 3.47 -9.81 -1.86
C GLN A 65 3.45 -9.41 -0.37
N ALA A 66 3.02 -10.34 0.48
CA ALA A 66 3.14 -10.20 1.92
C ALA A 66 4.62 -10.02 2.31
N GLY A 67 4.88 -9.04 3.17
CA GLY A 67 6.23 -8.63 3.55
C GLY A 67 6.82 -7.52 2.67
N GLY A 68 6.15 -7.07 1.61
CA GLY A 68 6.56 -5.87 0.88
C GLY A 68 5.96 -4.57 1.42
N TYR A 69 6.24 -3.47 0.75
CA TYR A 69 5.73 -2.13 1.04
C TYR A 69 4.79 -1.65 -0.07
N TYR A 70 3.62 -1.18 0.35
CA TYR A 70 2.66 -0.47 -0.48
C TYR A 70 2.97 1.03 -0.42
N VAL A 71 3.47 1.58 -1.52
CA VAL A 71 3.87 2.98 -1.63
C VAL A 71 2.77 3.78 -2.32
N VAL A 72 2.30 4.84 -1.67
CA VAL A 72 1.32 5.78 -2.17
C VAL A 72 1.98 7.15 -2.33
N TYR A 73 1.95 7.68 -3.54
CA TYR A 73 2.41 9.02 -3.85
C TYR A 73 1.29 10.03 -3.54
N GLU A 74 1.64 11.27 -3.19
CA GLU A 74 0.65 12.35 -2.95
C GLU A 74 -0.29 12.60 -4.14
N ASN A 75 0.12 12.23 -5.35
CA ASN A 75 -0.69 12.37 -6.56
C ASN A 75 -1.77 11.28 -6.69
N GLY A 76 -1.95 10.42 -5.68
CA GLY A 76 -2.87 9.28 -5.69
C GLY A 76 -2.34 8.07 -6.49
N TYR A 77 -1.10 8.14 -6.98
CA TYR A 77 -0.47 7.01 -7.64
C TYR A 77 -0.02 6.00 -6.60
N THR A 78 -0.14 4.71 -6.90
CA THR A 78 0.24 3.62 -5.99
C THR A 78 1.25 2.72 -6.68
N SER A 79 2.20 2.21 -5.90
CA SER A 79 3.23 1.29 -6.40
C SER A 79 3.64 0.31 -5.30
N PHE A 80 4.05 -0.88 -5.70
CA PHE A 80 4.57 -1.90 -4.79
C PHE A 80 6.10 -1.89 -4.83
N SER A 81 6.73 -2.02 -3.67
CA SER A 81 8.18 -2.25 -3.57
C SER A 81 8.45 -3.35 -2.55
N PRO A 82 9.27 -4.36 -2.86
CA PRO A 82 9.64 -5.39 -1.89
C PRO A 82 10.45 -4.77 -0.73
N ALA A 83 10.35 -5.35 0.47
CA ALA A 83 11.03 -4.83 1.66
C ALA A 83 12.54 -4.69 1.48
N ASP A 84 13.18 -5.67 0.87
CA ASP A 84 14.63 -5.64 0.61
C ASP A 84 15.06 -4.40 -0.21
N VAL A 85 14.30 -4.06 -1.27
CA VAL A 85 14.57 -2.88 -2.11
C VAL A 85 14.18 -1.59 -1.39
N PHE A 86 13.11 -1.62 -0.59
CA PHE A 86 12.65 -0.45 0.14
C PHE A 86 13.61 -0.08 1.28
N GLU A 87 13.99 -1.03 2.13
CA GLU A 87 14.90 -0.82 3.25
C GLU A 87 16.33 -0.50 2.79
N SER A 88 16.75 -1.03 1.65
CA SER A 88 18.07 -0.74 1.07
C SER A 88 18.14 0.62 0.35
N GLY A 89 16.99 1.17 -0.12
CA GLY A 89 16.95 2.38 -0.95
C GLY A 89 16.19 3.58 -0.39
N TYR A 90 15.32 3.38 0.61
CA TYR A 90 14.51 4.44 1.21
C TYR A 90 14.98 4.73 2.63
N THR A 91 15.64 5.87 2.78
CA THR A 91 15.92 6.44 4.09
C THR A 91 14.62 7.01 4.66
N PRO A 92 14.15 6.58 5.85
CA PRO A 92 13.04 7.26 6.51
C PRO A 92 13.46 8.71 6.73
N CYS A 93 12.57 9.67 6.41
CA CYS A 93 12.77 11.07 6.75
C CYS A 93 12.54 11.23 8.26
N ARG A 94 13.46 10.66 9.06
CA ARG A 94 13.51 10.86 10.49
C ARG A 94 14.30 12.13 10.70
N ASP A 95 13.62 13.26 10.55
CA ASP A 95 14.12 14.56 11.01
C ASP A 95 14.41 14.43 12.52
N ASN A 96 15.65 14.74 12.89
CA ASN A 96 16.21 14.58 14.23
C ASN A 96 15.83 15.75 15.14
#